data_AF-A0A0C2BY51-F1
#
_entry.id   AF-A0A0C2BY51-F1
#
_cell.length_a   1.000
_cell.length_b   1.000
_cell.length_c   1.000
_cell.angle_alpha   90.00
_cell.angle_beta   90.00
_cell.angle_gamma   90.00
#
_symmetry.space_group_name_H-M   'P 1'
#
loop_
_entity.id
_entity.type
_entity.pdbx_description
1 polymer ?
#
loop_
_entity_poly.entity_id
_entity_poly.type
_entity_poly.pdbx_seq_one_letter_code
_entity_poly.pdbx_strand_id
1 'polypeptide(L)'
;MHDHGVLSGDEKISQFIRMCTEMCVDVALRLLKTDATAPVSQSNIVRQRCYYTLDAFVKLMALMIKYSDGGSASPSGTSKIALLKKVLHIITSVLHVDHEVRRHEFNAMPYHRILITLFIELTTPDGSNLESIAWSIIEAFGQNALFLLQPRRCPAFAYAWLDFVGHRAVIGALLGGNGFAENVDPMKTSAMYTQLLICHLKFLAPFLRNIHLPKSIAVLYKGTLRVLLVILHDFPELLCEYHYVIIDTIPPN
;
A
#
# COMPACT_ATOMS: atom_id res chain seq x y z
N MET A 1 1.53 -4.87 26.81
CA MET A 1 2.69 -4.26 26.12
C MET A 1 3.59 -3.48 27.08
N HIS A 2 3.03 -2.59 27.93
CA HIS A 2 3.79 -1.82 28.93
C HIS A 2 4.57 -2.73 29.90
N ASP A 3 3.91 -3.68 30.56
CA ASP A 3 4.55 -4.57 31.55
C ASP A 3 5.63 -5.49 30.97
N HIS A 4 5.60 -5.70 29.65
CA HIS A 4 6.57 -6.53 28.94
C HIS A 4 7.70 -5.68 28.31
N GLY A 5 7.75 -4.38 28.60
CA GLY A 5 8.80 -3.47 28.12
C GLY A 5 8.77 -3.19 26.61
N VAL A 6 7.68 -3.53 25.90
CA VAL A 6 7.61 -3.33 24.44
C VAL A 6 7.59 -1.84 24.07
N LEU A 7 6.95 -1.02 24.93
CA LEU A 7 6.81 0.42 24.74
C LEU A 7 7.91 1.22 25.48
N SER A 8 8.93 0.55 26.03
CA SER A 8 9.94 1.20 26.87
C SER A 8 10.95 2.03 26.07
N GLY A 9 10.95 1.91 24.74
CA GLY A 9 11.88 2.63 23.87
C GLY A 9 11.63 2.40 22.39
N ASP A 10 12.16 3.32 21.59
CA ASP A 10 11.95 3.38 20.15
C ASP A 10 12.50 2.14 19.41
N GLU A 11 13.61 1.58 19.89
CA GLU A 11 14.21 0.35 19.39
C GLU A 11 13.31 -0.87 19.65
N LYS A 12 12.75 -0.98 20.86
CA LYS A 12 11.85 -2.09 21.25
C LYS A 12 10.56 -2.08 20.45
N ILE A 13 10.00 -0.89 20.20
CA ILE A 13 8.84 -0.72 19.32
C ILE A 13 9.19 -1.19 17.89
N SER A 14 10.36 -0.79 17.37
CA SER A 14 10.80 -1.17 16.03
C SER A 14 11.01 -2.69 15.90
N GLN A 15 11.63 -3.31 16.91
CA GLN A 15 11.81 -4.76 16.98
C GLN A 15 10.47 -5.50 17.06
N PHE A 16 9.54 -5.01 17.87
CA PHE A 16 8.20 -5.58 17.99
C PHE A 16 7.44 -5.56 16.65
N ILE A 17 7.39 -4.40 15.97
CA ILE A 17 6.72 -4.27 14.67
C ILE A 17 7.35 -5.22 13.65
N ARG A 18 8.68 -5.31 13.61
CA ARG A 18 9.41 -6.21 12.71
C ARG A 18 9.05 -7.68 12.97
N MET A 19 9.16 -8.12 14.22
CA MET A 19 8.85 -9.51 14.61
C MET A 19 7.40 -9.87 14.32
N CYS A 20 6.45 -8.97 14.60
CA CYS A 20 5.04 -9.18 14.27
C CYS A 20 4.83 -9.29 12.76
N THR A 21 5.47 -8.43 11.96
CA THR A 21 5.39 -8.47 10.49
C THR A 21 5.92 -9.80 9.95
N GLU A 22 7.14 -10.19 10.35
CA GLU A 22 7.78 -11.44 9.94
C GLU A 22 6.94 -12.67 10.34
N MET A 23 6.43 -12.68 11.57
CA MET A 23 5.56 -13.77 12.06
C MET A 23 4.26 -13.87 11.27
N CYS A 24 3.57 -12.75 11.01
CA CYS A 24 2.31 -12.77 10.27
C CYS A 24 2.51 -13.23 8.82
N VAL A 25 3.59 -12.78 8.19
CA VAL A 25 3.98 -13.23 6.84
C VAL A 25 4.30 -14.72 6.85
N ASP A 26 5.12 -15.19 7.77
CA ASP A 26 5.51 -16.60 7.85
C ASP A 26 4.31 -17.53 8.09
N VAL A 27 3.41 -17.15 9.01
CA VAL A 27 2.15 -17.89 9.25
C VAL A 27 1.30 -17.93 7.98
N ALA A 28 1.09 -16.80 7.30
CA ALA A 28 0.30 -16.76 6.06
C ALA A 28 0.91 -17.68 4.99
N LEU A 29 2.23 -17.71 4.85
CA LEU A 29 2.89 -18.52 3.84
C LEU A 29 2.87 -20.00 4.16
N ARG A 30 3.02 -20.38 5.43
CA ARG A 30 2.84 -21.78 5.87
C ARG A 30 1.43 -22.27 5.55
N LEU A 31 0.42 -21.44 5.80
CA LEU A 31 -0.97 -21.74 5.45
C LEU A 31 -1.14 -21.92 3.93
N LEU A 32 -0.60 -21.01 3.12
CA LEU A 32 -0.68 -21.11 1.65
C LEU A 32 0.07 -22.33 1.09
N LYS A 33 1.23 -22.69 1.66
CA LYS A 33 2.01 -23.87 1.25
C LYS A 33 1.29 -25.18 1.58
N THR A 34 0.58 -25.23 2.70
CA THR A 34 -0.18 -26.43 3.13
C THR A 34 -1.32 -26.78 2.16
N ASP A 35 -1.80 -25.80 1.39
CA ASP A 35 -2.98 -25.93 0.51
C ASP A 35 -2.63 -25.97 -0.99
N ALA A 36 -1.33 -26.05 -1.33
CA ALA A 36 -0.87 -25.94 -2.72
C ALA A 36 -1.43 -27.02 -3.67
N THR A 37 -1.94 -28.13 -3.12
CA THR A 37 -2.53 -29.25 -3.88
C THR A 37 -4.06 -29.37 -3.71
N ALA A 38 -4.71 -28.42 -3.04
CA ALA A 38 -6.12 -28.48 -2.71
C ALA A 38 -7.04 -27.91 -3.80
N PRO A 39 -8.31 -28.38 -3.90
CA PRO A 39 -9.28 -27.84 -4.83
C PRO A 39 -9.59 -26.35 -4.57
N VAL A 40 -10.00 -25.62 -5.62
CA VAL A 40 -10.21 -24.16 -5.62
C VAL A 40 -11.14 -23.65 -4.48
N SER A 41 -12.11 -24.47 -4.06
CA SER A 41 -13.00 -24.16 -2.94
C SER A 41 -12.27 -24.05 -1.58
N GLN A 42 -11.18 -24.80 -1.38
CA GLN A 42 -10.36 -24.75 -0.16
C GLN A 42 -9.38 -23.56 -0.15
N SER A 43 -8.91 -23.13 -1.32
CA SER A 43 -8.04 -21.95 -1.47
C SER A 43 -8.65 -20.66 -0.88
N ASN A 44 -9.97 -20.47 -1.01
CA ASN A 44 -10.64 -19.29 -0.41
C ASN A 44 -10.66 -19.35 1.12
N ILE A 45 -10.83 -20.53 1.70
CA ILE A 45 -10.83 -20.75 3.15
C ILE A 45 -9.44 -20.47 3.72
N VAL A 46 -8.39 -20.95 3.05
CA VAL A 46 -7.00 -20.72 3.49
C VAL A 46 -6.62 -19.25 3.39
N ARG A 47 -7.05 -18.55 2.33
CA ARG A 47 -6.85 -17.11 2.22
C ARG A 47 -7.53 -16.36 3.37
N GLN A 48 -8.76 -16.75 3.73
CA GLN A 48 -9.47 -16.16 4.86
C GLN A 48 -8.74 -16.39 6.21
N ARG A 49 -8.14 -17.57 6.40
CA ARG A 49 -7.30 -17.86 7.57
C ARG A 49 -6.05 -17.00 7.62
N CYS A 50 -5.41 -16.75 6.48
CA CYS A 50 -4.29 -15.81 6.39
C CYS A 50 -4.73 -14.41 6.82
N TYR A 51 -5.88 -13.95 6.30
CA TYR A 51 -6.43 -12.63 6.58
C TYR A 51 -6.75 -12.44 8.07
N TYR A 52 -7.20 -13.47 8.77
CA TYR A 52 -7.47 -13.38 10.21
C TYR A 52 -6.25 -12.85 11.01
N THR A 53 -5.07 -13.45 10.80
CA THR A 53 -3.84 -13.03 11.50
C THR A 53 -3.33 -11.68 11.00
N LEU A 54 -3.38 -11.45 9.68
CA LEU A 54 -2.92 -10.19 9.07
C LEU A 54 -3.77 -9.00 9.51
N ASP A 55 -5.09 -9.15 9.51
CA ASP A 55 -6.03 -8.09 9.88
C ASP A 55 -5.95 -7.79 11.39
N ALA A 56 -5.71 -8.80 12.24
CA ALA A 56 -5.46 -8.58 13.67
C ALA A 56 -4.18 -7.76 13.91
N PHE A 57 -3.11 -8.06 13.18
CA PHE A 57 -1.88 -7.25 13.23
C PHE A 57 -2.12 -5.81 12.74
N VAL A 58 -2.81 -5.64 11.61
CA VAL A 58 -3.17 -4.32 11.09
C VAL A 58 -4.00 -3.54 12.10
N LYS A 59 -4.97 -4.17 12.75
CA LYS A 59 -5.82 -3.50 13.74
C LYS A 59 -4.99 -3.01 14.92
N LEU A 60 -4.05 -3.83 15.41
CA LEU A 60 -3.12 -3.41 16.45
C LEU A 60 -2.29 -2.19 16.00
N MET A 61 -1.70 -2.23 14.81
CA MET A 61 -0.91 -1.11 14.27
C MET A 61 -1.74 0.16 14.11
N ALA A 62 -2.95 0.06 13.58
CA ALA A 62 -3.88 1.18 13.42
C ALA A 62 -4.23 1.81 14.78
N LEU A 63 -4.53 0.99 15.80
CA LEU A 63 -4.81 1.46 17.15
C LEU A 63 -3.56 2.11 17.79
N MET A 64 -2.37 1.52 17.64
CA MET A 64 -1.14 2.12 18.13
C MET A 64 -0.89 3.51 17.50
N ILE A 65 -1.17 3.68 16.22
CA ILE A 65 -1.04 4.99 15.52
C ILE A 65 -2.12 5.96 16.00
N LYS A 66 -3.39 5.54 16.04
CA LYS A 66 -4.53 6.36 16.48
C LYS A 66 -4.36 6.87 17.91
N TYR A 67 -3.83 6.05 18.80
CA TYR A 67 -3.65 6.38 20.21
C TYR A 67 -2.22 6.77 20.60
N SER A 68 -1.30 6.90 19.63
CA SER A 68 0.03 7.47 19.89
C SER A 68 -0.14 8.94 20.28
N ASP A 69 0.07 9.26 21.55
CA ASP A 69 0.16 10.62 22.08
C ASP A 69 1.63 11.01 22.23
N GLY A 70 2.01 12.18 21.71
CA GLY A 70 3.39 12.69 21.80
C GLY A 70 3.69 13.34 23.15
N GLY A 71 2.96 12.97 24.20
CA GLY A 71 2.82 13.76 25.43
C GLY A 71 2.09 15.09 25.20
N SER A 72 1.89 15.85 26.27
CA SER A 72 1.18 17.15 26.29
C SER A 72 1.91 18.29 25.58
N ALA A 73 3.17 18.09 25.15
CA ALA A 73 4.02 19.12 24.56
C ALA A 73 4.21 19.02 23.03
N SER A 74 3.76 17.92 22.40
CA SER A 74 3.90 17.73 20.94
C SER A 74 2.69 18.30 20.20
N PRO A 75 2.87 18.92 19.01
CA PRO A 75 1.75 19.24 18.14
C PRO A 75 0.89 18.00 17.90
N SER A 76 -0.42 18.20 17.84
CA SER A 76 -1.38 17.12 17.59
C SER A 76 -1.01 16.39 16.29
N GLY A 77 -0.81 15.07 16.38
CA GLY A 77 -0.56 14.21 15.22
C GLY A 77 0.91 13.98 14.85
N THR A 78 1.90 14.74 15.36
CA THR A 78 3.32 14.51 15.00
C THR A 78 3.79 13.11 15.37
N SER A 79 3.50 12.63 16.59
CA SER A 79 3.85 11.28 17.03
C SER A 79 3.12 10.19 16.22
N LYS A 80 1.85 10.42 15.88
CA LYS A 80 1.06 9.51 15.03
C LYS A 80 1.70 9.32 13.66
N ILE A 81 2.10 10.41 13.01
CA ILE A 81 2.76 10.38 11.70
C ILE A 81 4.16 9.76 11.80
N ALA A 82 4.92 10.06 12.85
CA ALA A 82 6.23 9.43 13.08
C ALA A 82 6.11 7.91 13.23
N LEU A 83 5.13 7.44 14.01
CA LEU A 83 4.87 6.02 14.18
C LEU A 83 4.37 5.37 12.88
N LEU A 84 3.47 6.03 12.13
CA LEU A 84 3.02 5.54 10.82
C LEU A 84 4.20 5.36 9.85
N LYS A 85 5.04 6.39 9.69
CA LYS A 85 6.22 6.33 8.81
C LYS A 85 7.16 5.19 9.21
N LYS A 86 7.33 4.96 10.51
CA LYS A 86 8.10 3.84 11.06
C LYS A 86 7.49 2.49 10.73
N VAL A 87 6.18 2.31 10.96
CA VAL A 87 5.45 1.07 10.64
C VAL A 87 5.59 0.75 9.16
N LEU A 88 5.33 1.72 8.27
CA LEU A 88 5.47 1.54 6.82
C LEU A 88 6.90 1.19 6.41
N HIS A 89 7.90 1.88 6.98
CA HIS A 89 9.30 1.61 6.70
C HIS A 89 9.71 0.19 7.11
N ILE A 90 9.28 -0.28 8.28
CA ILE A 90 9.59 -1.64 8.75
C ILE A 90 8.92 -2.68 7.85
N ILE A 91 7.64 -2.50 7.51
CA ILE A 91 6.90 -3.44 6.65
C ILE A 91 7.55 -3.52 5.26
N THR A 92 7.86 -2.37 4.65
CA THR A 92 8.53 -2.33 3.33
C THR A 92 9.94 -2.89 3.37
N SER A 93 10.68 -2.70 4.48
CA SER A 93 12.00 -3.30 4.64
C SER A 93 11.94 -4.82 4.76
N VAL A 94 10.99 -5.36 5.53
CA VAL A 94 10.76 -6.81 5.61
C VAL A 94 10.35 -7.37 4.25
N LEU A 95 9.50 -6.66 3.49
CA LEU A 95 9.12 -7.04 2.14
C LEU A 95 10.32 -7.13 1.20
N HIS A 96 11.17 -6.09 1.18
CA HIS A 96 12.37 -6.07 0.31
C HIS A 96 13.33 -7.21 0.64
N VAL A 97 13.61 -7.44 1.93
CA VAL A 97 14.45 -8.57 2.35
C VAL A 97 13.83 -9.90 1.91
N ASP A 98 12.52 -10.06 2.09
CA ASP A 98 11.84 -11.29 1.68
C ASP A 98 11.86 -11.51 0.17
N HIS A 99 11.67 -10.44 -0.62
CA HIS A 99 11.76 -10.49 -2.07
C HIS A 99 13.14 -10.93 -2.54
N GLU A 100 14.21 -10.35 -1.97
CA GLU A 100 15.59 -10.68 -2.32
C GLU A 100 15.97 -12.12 -1.95
N VAL A 101 15.51 -12.60 -0.79
CA VAL A 101 15.82 -13.95 -0.29
C VAL A 101 15.00 -15.01 -1.03
N ARG A 102 13.67 -14.83 -1.15
CA ARG A 102 12.78 -15.85 -1.72
C ARG A 102 12.71 -15.82 -3.25
N ARG A 103 12.99 -14.68 -3.88
CA ARG A 103 12.98 -14.49 -5.34
C ARG A 103 11.70 -14.99 -5.99
N HIS A 104 11.75 -16.12 -6.69
CA HIS A 104 10.60 -16.71 -7.39
C HIS A 104 9.53 -17.27 -6.44
N GLU A 105 9.88 -17.58 -5.18
CA GLU A 105 8.93 -18.00 -4.15
C GLU A 105 8.29 -16.83 -3.38
N PHE A 106 8.69 -15.59 -3.69
CA PHE A 106 8.11 -14.41 -3.04
C PHE A 106 6.60 -14.35 -3.28
N ASN A 107 5.84 -14.09 -2.22
CA ASN A 107 4.40 -13.93 -2.30
C ASN A 107 3.99 -12.54 -1.80
N ALA A 108 3.44 -11.74 -2.71
CA ALA A 108 3.03 -10.38 -2.41
C ALA A 108 1.80 -10.29 -1.49
N MET A 109 0.98 -11.33 -1.40
CA MET A 109 -0.36 -11.26 -0.79
C MET A 109 -0.35 -10.79 0.68
N PRO A 110 0.50 -11.32 1.58
CA PRO A 110 0.49 -10.90 2.98
C PRO A 110 0.82 -9.41 3.14
N TYR A 111 1.84 -8.94 2.41
CA TYR A 111 2.25 -7.54 2.44
C TYR A 111 1.20 -6.61 1.83
N HIS A 112 0.60 -7.02 0.71
CA HIS A 112 -0.49 -6.31 0.08
C HIS A 112 -1.65 -6.11 1.07
N ARG A 113 -2.11 -7.20 1.71
CA ARG A 113 -3.20 -7.17 2.67
C ARG A 113 -2.87 -6.25 3.85
N ILE A 114 -1.67 -6.35 4.43
CA ILE A 114 -1.25 -5.49 5.53
C ILE A 114 -1.34 -4.02 5.13
N LEU A 115 -0.74 -3.65 4.00
CA LEU A 115 -0.64 -2.25 3.58
C LEU A 115 -2.02 -1.68 3.23
N ILE A 116 -2.84 -2.37 2.44
CA ILE A 116 -4.13 -1.82 1.99
C ILE A 116 -5.14 -1.77 3.14
N THR A 117 -5.18 -2.79 4.01
CA THR A 117 -6.06 -2.78 5.18
C THR A 117 -5.64 -1.67 6.15
N LEU A 118 -4.33 -1.43 6.34
CA LEU A 118 -3.85 -0.34 7.19
C LEU A 118 -4.21 1.03 6.62
N PHE A 119 -4.11 1.20 5.29
CA PHE A 119 -4.57 2.42 4.62
C PHE A 119 -6.06 2.65 4.91
N ILE A 120 -6.91 1.66 4.63
CA ILE A 120 -8.35 1.75 4.84
C ILE A 120 -8.68 2.07 6.30
N GLU A 121 -8.04 1.42 7.27
CA GLU A 121 -8.27 1.65 8.71
C GLU A 121 -7.89 3.08 9.15
N LEU A 122 -6.91 3.71 8.50
CA LEU A 122 -6.45 5.05 8.83
C LEU A 122 -7.14 6.15 8.02
N THR A 123 -7.80 5.81 6.90
CA THR A 123 -8.55 6.75 6.06
C THR A 123 -10.06 6.60 6.16
N THR A 124 -10.57 5.71 7.03
CA THR A 124 -12.01 5.60 7.29
C THR A 124 -12.38 6.55 8.44
N PRO A 125 -13.37 7.45 8.25
CA PRO A 125 -13.86 8.30 9.33
C PRO A 125 -14.48 7.45 10.45
N ASP A 126 -13.89 7.50 11.65
CA ASP A 126 -14.32 6.72 12.82
C ASP A 126 -14.31 7.53 14.13
N GLY A 127 -14.16 8.86 14.05
CA GLY A 127 -14.08 9.74 15.21
C GLY A 127 -12.69 9.84 15.85
N SER A 128 -11.65 9.24 15.25
CA SER A 128 -10.26 9.33 15.73
C SER A 128 -9.53 10.64 15.39
N ASN A 129 -10.22 11.63 14.79
CA ASN A 129 -9.70 12.96 14.43
C ASN A 129 -8.44 12.96 13.55
N LEU A 130 -8.27 11.92 12.73
CA LEU A 130 -7.15 11.78 11.79
C LEU A 130 -7.27 12.72 10.59
N GLU A 131 -8.44 13.28 10.32
CA GLU A 131 -8.72 14.20 9.21
C GLU A 131 -7.82 15.43 9.26
N SER A 132 -7.47 15.90 10.47
CA SER A 132 -6.55 17.02 10.70
C SER A 132 -5.12 16.77 10.17
N ILE A 133 -4.75 15.50 10.01
CA ILE A 133 -3.44 15.06 9.49
C ILE A 133 -3.59 14.19 8.23
N ALA A 134 -4.72 14.30 7.53
CA ALA A 134 -5.05 13.46 6.38
C ALA A 134 -3.98 13.47 5.29
N TRP A 135 -3.49 14.67 4.90
CA TRP A 135 -2.40 14.78 3.92
C TRP A 135 -1.14 14.03 4.37
N SER A 136 -0.73 14.20 5.63
CA SER A 136 0.47 13.56 6.18
C SER A 136 0.35 12.03 6.18
N ILE A 137 -0.85 11.49 6.36
CA ILE A 137 -1.12 10.05 6.26
C ILE A 137 -1.00 9.59 4.80
N ILE A 138 -1.68 10.27 3.88
CA ILE A 138 -1.66 9.97 2.44
C ILE A 138 -0.22 10.05 1.90
N GLU A 139 0.50 11.12 2.24
CA GLU A 139 1.89 11.33 1.86
C GLU A 139 2.80 10.23 2.41
N ALA A 140 2.60 9.78 3.67
CA ALA A 140 3.36 8.68 4.23
C ALA A 140 3.15 7.38 3.44
N PHE A 141 1.93 7.03 3.04
CA PHE A 141 1.71 5.86 2.18
C PHE A 141 2.32 6.02 0.78
N GLY A 142 2.20 7.19 0.17
CA GLY A 142 2.83 7.49 -1.11
C GLY A 142 4.35 7.34 -1.06
N GLN A 143 5.01 8.02 -0.12
CA GLN A 143 6.46 8.13 -0.03
C GLN A 143 7.11 6.91 0.64
N ASN A 144 6.57 6.43 1.77
CA ASN A 144 7.17 5.38 2.59
C ASN A 144 6.66 3.98 2.26
N ALA A 145 5.67 3.82 1.36
CA ALA A 145 5.26 2.52 0.85
C ALA A 145 5.28 2.46 -0.69
N LEU A 146 4.41 3.20 -1.37
CA LEU A 146 4.17 2.99 -2.81
C LEU A 146 5.36 3.38 -3.68
N PHE A 147 6.06 4.49 -3.43
CA PHE A 147 7.28 4.81 -4.20
C PHE A 147 8.46 3.89 -3.88
N LEU A 148 8.56 3.40 -2.64
CA LEU A 148 9.60 2.43 -2.25
C LEU A 148 9.37 1.06 -2.88
N LEU A 149 8.10 0.67 -3.06
CA LEU A 149 7.67 -0.62 -3.61
C LEU A 149 7.26 -0.56 -5.08
N GLN A 150 7.53 0.56 -5.77
CA GLN A 150 7.15 0.72 -7.17
C GLN A 150 7.65 -0.45 -8.03
N PRO A 151 6.94 -0.83 -9.11
CA PRO A 151 7.25 -2.03 -9.89
C PRO A 151 8.68 -2.09 -10.43
N ARG A 152 9.32 -0.94 -10.70
CA ARG A 152 10.73 -0.87 -11.12
C ARG A 152 11.73 -1.29 -10.03
N ARG A 153 11.35 -1.21 -8.75
CA ARG A 153 12.18 -1.60 -7.60
C ARG A 153 11.86 -3.01 -7.12
N CYS A 154 10.59 -3.39 -7.12
CA CYS A 154 10.15 -4.73 -6.72
C CYS A 154 9.16 -5.31 -7.74
N PRO A 155 9.66 -5.86 -8.88
CA PRO A 155 8.80 -6.34 -9.97
C PRO A 155 7.81 -7.44 -9.55
N ALA A 156 8.20 -8.29 -8.58
CA ALA A 156 7.32 -9.34 -8.07
C ALA A 156 6.11 -8.80 -7.29
N PHE A 157 6.15 -7.52 -6.87
CA PHE A 157 5.05 -6.85 -6.20
C PHE A 157 4.16 -6.05 -7.18
N ALA A 158 4.47 -6.03 -8.49
CA ALA A 158 3.80 -5.15 -9.46
C ALA A 158 2.26 -5.31 -9.52
N TYR A 159 1.74 -6.54 -9.41
CA TYR A 159 0.30 -6.77 -9.40
C TYR A 159 -0.37 -6.24 -8.14
N ALA A 160 0.20 -6.54 -6.98
CA ALA A 160 -0.28 -6.04 -5.69
C ALA A 160 -0.16 -4.51 -5.61
N TRP A 161 0.90 -3.95 -6.19
CA TRP A 161 1.09 -2.51 -6.26
C TRP A 161 0.00 -1.84 -7.09
N LEU A 162 -0.32 -2.39 -8.27
CA LEU A 162 -1.39 -1.86 -9.12
C LEU A 162 -2.78 -2.05 -8.48
N ASP A 163 -3.01 -3.18 -7.80
CA ASP A 163 -4.25 -3.43 -7.05
C ASP A 163 -4.44 -2.39 -5.94
N PHE A 164 -3.36 -2.06 -5.21
CA PHE A 164 -3.37 -1.00 -4.21
C PHE A 164 -3.71 0.36 -4.83
N VAL A 165 -2.98 0.79 -5.88
CA VAL A 165 -3.18 2.11 -6.50
C VAL A 165 -4.57 2.22 -7.13
N GLY A 166 -5.07 1.13 -7.73
CA GLY A 166 -6.40 1.05 -8.31
C GLY A 166 -7.53 0.83 -7.29
N HIS A 167 -7.22 0.73 -5.99
CA HIS A 167 -8.23 0.42 -4.98
C HIS A 167 -9.16 1.62 -4.75
N ARG A 168 -10.47 1.37 -4.68
CA ARG A 168 -11.49 2.43 -4.52
C ARG A 168 -11.24 3.38 -3.35
N ALA A 169 -10.73 2.89 -2.23
CA ALA A 169 -10.43 3.72 -1.06
C ALA A 169 -9.22 4.64 -1.31
N VAL A 170 -8.24 4.17 -2.09
CA VAL A 170 -7.04 4.93 -2.43
C VAL A 170 -7.39 6.00 -3.46
N ILE A 171 -8.14 5.62 -4.51
CA ILE A 171 -8.67 6.56 -5.50
C ILE A 171 -9.56 7.60 -4.82
N GLY A 172 -10.51 7.19 -3.96
CA GLY A 172 -11.39 8.11 -3.25
C GLY A 172 -10.63 9.08 -2.34
N ALA A 173 -9.61 8.60 -1.61
CA ALA A 173 -8.81 9.46 -0.74
C ALA A 173 -7.88 10.43 -1.51
N LEU A 174 -7.44 10.08 -2.72
CA LEU A 174 -6.52 10.92 -3.50
C LEU A 174 -7.22 11.81 -4.52
N LEU A 175 -8.35 11.39 -5.08
CA LEU A 175 -9.04 12.08 -6.18
C LEU A 175 -10.50 12.44 -5.87
N GLY A 176 -11.11 11.85 -4.84
CA GLY A 176 -12.54 12.02 -4.57
C GLY A 176 -12.94 13.42 -4.12
N GLY A 177 -12.03 14.18 -3.50
CA GLY A 177 -12.31 15.53 -2.99
C GLY A 177 -13.38 15.57 -1.87
N ASN A 178 -13.69 14.43 -1.25
CA ASN A 178 -14.69 14.30 -0.19
C ASN A 178 -14.24 13.28 0.87
N GLY A 179 -14.92 13.26 2.01
CA GLY A 179 -14.64 12.33 3.10
C GLY A 179 -13.31 12.63 3.80
N PHE A 180 -12.47 11.62 3.97
CA PHE A 180 -11.25 11.72 4.77
C PHE A 180 -10.28 12.83 4.33
N ALA A 181 -10.20 13.08 3.02
CA ALA A 181 -9.29 14.06 2.44
C ALA A 181 -9.99 15.35 1.98
N GLU A 182 -11.23 15.61 2.42
CA GLU A 182 -12.04 16.76 1.99
C GLU A 182 -11.33 18.11 2.20
N ASN A 183 -10.60 18.26 3.31
CA ASN A 183 -9.87 19.49 3.65
C ASN A 183 -8.43 19.52 3.11
N VAL A 184 -8.03 18.52 2.31
CA VAL A 184 -6.70 18.47 1.72
C VAL A 184 -6.72 19.16 0.37
N ASP A 185 -5.69 19.98 0.11
CA ASP A 185 -5.47 20.62 -1.19
C ASP A 185 -5.48 19.59 -2.33
N PRO A 186 -6.47 19.65 -3.25
CA PRO A 186 -6.60 18.70 -4.35
C PRO A 186 -5.38 18.67 -5.28
N MET A 187 -4.65 19.78 -5.42
CA MET A 187 -3.44 19.80 -6.25
C MET A 187 -2.38 18.85 -5.71
N LYS A 188 -2.25 18.72 -4.38
CA LYS A 188 -1.28 17.82 -3.74
C LYS A 188 -1.65 16.36 -3.94
N THR A 189 -2.93 16.03 -3.78
CA THR A 189 -3.40 14.64 -3.89
C THR A 189 -3.42 14.17 -5.34
N SER A 190 -3.85 15.03 -6.28
CA SER A 190 -3.75 14.78 -7.72
C SER A 190 -2.30 14.62 -8.18
N ALA A 191 -1.38 15.49 -7.74
CA ALA A 191 0.04 15.35 -8.07
C ALA A 191 0.64 14.04 -7.54
N MET A 192 0.31 13.65 -6.30
CA MET A 192 0.73 12.38 -5.72
C MET A 192 0.22 11.18 -6.54
N TYR A 193 -1.08 11.16 -6.87
CA TYR A 193 -1.67 10.06 -7.63
C TYR A 193 -1.11 9.98 -9.06
N THR A 194 -0.96 11.11 -9.75
CA THR A 194 -0.32 11.18 -11.07
C THR A 194 1.11 10.64 -11.03
N GLN A 195 1.88 10.99 -10.00
CA GLN A 195 3.25 10.48 -9.86
C GLN A 195 3.28 8.95 -9.67
N LEU A 196 2.31 8.38 -8.95
CA LEU A 196 2.14 6.91 -8.85
C LEU A 196 1.83 6.31 -10.23
N LEU A 197 0.87 6.85 -10.97
CA LEU A 197 0.57 6.39 -12.33
C LEU A 197 1.81 6.42 -13.24
N ILE A 198 2.57 7.51 -13.19
CA ILE A 198 3.83 7.66 -13.94
C ILE A 198 4.84 6.58 -13.55
N CYS A 199 5.00 6.26 -12.27
CA CYS A 199 5.88 5.17 -11.82
C CYS A 199 5.51 3.83 -12.47
N HIS A 200 4.22 3.54 -12.56
CA HIS A 200 3.69 2.33 -13.18
C HIS A 200 3.82 2.31 -14.71
N LEU A 201 3.46 3.41 -15.37
CA LEU A 201 3.59 3.54 -16.83
C LEU A 201 5.06 3.45 -17.26
N LYS A 202 5.98 4.08 -16.52
CA LYS A 202 7.42 3.94 -16.75
C LYS A 202 7.93 2.50 -16.59
N PHE A 203 7.31 1.69 -15.72
CA PHE A 203 7.62 0.27 -15.62
C PHE A 203 7.13 -0.51 -16.84
N LEU A 204 5.93 -0.21 -17.34
CA LEU A 204 5.35 -0.89 -18.49
C LEU A 204 5.98 -0.49 -19.83
N ALA A 205 6.41 0.77 -19.98
CA ALA A 205 6.92 1.35 -21.21
C ALA A 205 7.91 0.46 -22.01
N PRO A 206 8.99 -0.12 -21.42
CA PRO A 206 9.91 -0.97 -22.18
C PRO A 206 9.26 -2.25 -22.72
N PHE A 207 8.23 -2.77 -22.04
CA PHE A 207 7.51 -3.96 -22.50
C PHE A 207 6.50 -3.64 -23.60
N LEU A 208 5.84 -2.48 -23.53
CA LEU A 208 4.83 -2.03 -24.50
C LEU A 208 5.43 -1.65 -25.86
N ARG A 209 6.71 -1.28 -25.90
CA ARG A 209 7.45 -1.07 -27.16
C ARG A 209 7.66 -2.35 -27.97
N ASN A 210 7.56 -3.51 -27.32
CA ASN A 210 7.76 -4.79 -27.99
C ASN A 210 6.43 -5.29 -28.57
N ILE A 211 6.46 -5.80 -29.79
CA ILE A 211 5.28 -6.40 -30.46
C ILE A 211 4.75 -7.62 -29.67
N HIS A 212 5.63 -8.35 -28.99
CA HIS A 212 5.29 -9.54 -28.22
C HIS A 212 5.32 -9.25 -26.72
N LEU A 213 4.15 -9.07 -26.11
CA LEU A 213 4.04 -8.91 -24.66
C LEU A 213 4.08 -10.28 -23.96
N PRO A 214 4.93 -10.45 -22.93
CA PRO A 214 4.83 -11.61 -22.03
C PRO A 214 3.43 -11.70 -21.43
N LYS A 215 2.92 -12.94 -21.23
CA LYS A 215 1.57 -13.17 -20.68
C LYS A 215 1.32 -12.43 -19.37
N SER A 216 2.32 -12.39 -18.49
CA SER A 216 2.25 -11.64 -17.22
C SER A 216 2.06 -10.14 -17.45
N ILE A 217 2.86 -9.54 -18.33
CA ILE A 217 2.73 -8.13 -18.67
C ILE A 217 1.38 -7.83 -19.34
N ALA A 218 0.86 -8.72 -20.19
CA ALA A 218 -0.45 -8.55 -20.80
C ALA A 218 -1.59 -8.50 -19.75
N VAL A 219 -1.51 -9.31 -18.68
CA VAL A 219 -2.48 -9.24 -17.57
C VAL A 219 -2.34 -7.93 -16.80
N LEU A 220 -1.10 -7.52 -16.49
CA LEU A 220 -0.84 -6.26 -15.80
C LEU A 220 -1.32 -5.05 -16.63
N TYR A 221 -1.11 -5.08 -17.95
CA TYR A 221 -1.60 -4.08 -18.88
C TYR A 221 -3.13 -3.99 -18.88
N LYS A 222 -3.85 -5.12 -18.90
CA LYS A 222 -5.32 -5.11 -18.75
C LYS A 222 -5.77 -4.50 -17.43
N GLY A 223 -5.06 -4.76 -16.32
CA GLY A 223 -5.31 -4.09 -15.05
C GLY A 223 -5.11 -2.58 -15.15
N THR A 224 -4.06 -2.16 -15.85
CA THR A 224 -3.73 -0.74 -16.06
C THR A 224 -4.83 -0.02 -16.81
N LEU A 225 -5.33 -0.63 -17.89
CA LEU A 225 -6.46 -0.09 -18.65
C LEU A 225 -7.72 0.06 -17.79
N ARG A 226 -8.00 -0.88 -16.88
CA ARG A 226 -9.15 -0.75 -15.97
C ARG A 226 -9.00 0.44 -15.03
N VAL A 227 -7.81 0.63 -14.44
CA VAL A 227 -7.55 1.79 -13.58
C VAL A 227 -7.69 3.09 -14.37
N LEU A 228 -7.11 3.16 -15.58
CA LEU A 228 -7.24 4.34 -16.44
C LEU A 228 -8.68 4.60 -16.88
N LEU A 229 -9.49 3.57 -17.13
CA LEU A 229 -10.91 3.71 -17.47
C LEU A 229 -11.73 4.26 -16.31
N VAL A 230 -11.44 3.82 -15.07
CA VAL A 230 -12.07 4.41 -13.87
C VAL A 230 -11.71 5.89 -13.76
N ILE A 231 -10.43 6.24 -13.92
CA ILE A 231 -9.98 7.65 -13.88
C ILE A 231 -10.63 8.45 -15.01
N LEU A 232 -10.70 7.92 -16.22
CA LEU A 232 -11.32 8.60 -17.36
C LEU A 232 -12.80 8.88 -17.13
N HIS A 233 -13.53 7.94 -16.52
CA HIS A 233 -14.95 8.07 -16.29
C HIS A 233 -15.27 8.97 -15.09
N ASP A 234 -14.57 8.77 -13.97
CA ASP A 234 -14.91 9.41 -12.68
C ASP A 234 -14.10 10.69 -12.41
N PHE A 235 -12.89 10.82 -12.98
CA PHE A 235 -11.93 11.91 -12.71
C PHE A 235 -11.22 12.40 -14.00
N PRO A 236 -11.96 12.75 -15.07
CA PRO A 236 -11.37 13.12 -16.35
C PRO A 236 -10.44 14.34 -16.27
N GLU A 237 -10.67 15.25 -15.31
CA GLU A 237 -9.87 16.46 -15.10
C GLU A 237 -8.41 16.13 -14.81
N LEU A 238 -8.13 15.05 -14.06
CA LEU A 238 -6.77 14.60 -13.78
C LEU A 238 -6.03 14.27 -15.08
N LEU A 239 -6.69 13.56 -16.00
CA LEU A 239 -6.09 13.21 -17.29
C LEU A 239 -5.89 14.46 -18.15
N CYS A 240 -6.83 15.42 -18.13
CA CYS A 240 -6.70 16.68 -18.85
C CYS A 240 -5.55 17.54 -18.31
N GLU A 241 -5.41 17.68 -16.99
CA GLU A 241 -4.39 18.50 -16.35
C GLU A 241 -2.98 17.91 -16.56
N TYR A 242 -2.85 16.59 -16.42
CA TYR A 242 -1.55 15.90 -16.46
C TYR A 242 -1.27 15.17 -17.79
N HIS A 243 -2.07 15.40 -18.84
CA HIS A 243 -1.97 14.67 -20.12
C HIS A 243 -0.54 14.68 -20.67
N TYR A 244 0.16 15.82 -20.62
CA TYR A 244 1.50 15.96 -21.18
C TYR A 244 2.49 14.97 -20.53
N VAL A 245 2.53 14.93 -19.19
CA VAL A 245 3.45 14.07 -18.44
C VAL A 245 3.03 12.61 -18.53
N ILE A 246 1.73 12.32 -18.61
CA ILE A 246 1.23 10.95 -18.78
C ILE A 246 1.60 10.43 -20.17
N ILE A 247 1.30 11.18 -21.23
CA ILE A 247 1.57 10.78 -22.62
C ILE A 247 3.06 10.60 -22.87
N ASP A 248 3.92 11.48 -22.32
CA ASP A 248 5.38 11.37 -22.45
C ASP A 248 5.94 10.05 -21.88
N THR A 249 5.21 9.38 -20.99
CA THR A 249 5.60 8.07 -20.44
C THR A 249 5.12 6.87 -21.25
N ILE A 250 4.17 7.06 -22.16
CA ILE A 250 3.53 5.99 -22.92
C ILE A 250 4.23 5.89 -24.30
N PRO A 251 4.71 4.70 -24.70
CA PRO A 251 5.26 4.50 -26.04
C PRO A 251 4.23 4.82 -27.15
N PRO A 252 4.66 5.35 -28.31
CA PRO A 252 3.75 5.85 -29.36
C PRO A 252 3.11 4.77 -30.25
N ASN A 253 3.43 3.48 -30.03
CA ASN A 253 3.07 2.36 -30.90
C ASN A 253 1.75 1.66 -30.51
#